data_AF-A0A418YL99-F1
#
_entry.id   AF-A0A418YL99-F1
#
_cell.length_a   1.000
_cell.length_b   1.000
_cell.length_c   1.000
_cell.angle_alpha   90.00
_cell.angle_beta   90.00
_cell.angle_gamma   90.00
#
_symmetry.space_group_name_H-M   'P 1'
#
loop_
_entity.id
_entity.type
_entity.pdbx_description
1 polymer ?
#
loop_
_entity_poly.entity_id
_entity_poly.type
_entity_poly.pdbx_seq_one_letter_code
_entity_poly.pdbx_strand_id
1 'polypeptide(L)'
;MSCASPRQMRRADVRPRHQMPRRRPNAGMLPRRYGRHDLVGHRCAVARDTIMNISPTSGTKPTKTSFCQALSIIADKCAAMPNQRINVRDGLEEIVALDVKARSDFPRFDAAAMDGFAVNSADCTEACGIAPVVLGLLAPAHAGNLHAIYAANMALPISTGAPVPPGYDCLE
;
A
#
# COMPACT_ATOMS: atom_id res chain seq x y z
N MET A 1 73.18 11.32 23.40
CA MET A 1 73.33 9.84 23.35
C MET A 1 71.95 9.21 23.49
N SER A 2 71.58 8.39 22.49
CA SER A 2 70.49 7.40 22.42
C SER A 2 69.04 7.90 22.62
N CYS A 3 68.12 7.93 21.64
CA CYS A 3 67.69 6.98 20.59
C CYS A 3 66.95 5.73 21.12
N ALA A 4 65.82 5.43 20.45
CA ALA A 4 64.95 4.23 20.46
C ALA A 4 63.93 4.13 21.61
N SER A 5 62.64 3.80 21.42
CA SER A 5 61.90 3.13 20.34
C SER A 5 60.37 3.37 20.52
N PRO A 6 59.55 3.36 19.45
CA PRO A 6 58.09 3.49 19.54
C PRO A 6 57.43 2.16 19.93
N ARG A 7 56.64 2.17 21.01
CA ARG A 7 55.85 0.99 21.42
C ARG A 7 54.69 0.77 20.45
N GLN A 8 54.80 -0.36 19.77
CA GLN A 8 53.90 -0.96 18.79
C GLN A 8 52.41 -0.90 19.18
N MET A 9 51.62 -0.48 18.19
CA MET A 9 50.21 -0.81 17.99
C MET A 9 49.99 -2.32 18.20
N ARG A 10 49.35 -2.69 19.31
CA ARG A 10 48.73 -4.02 19.40
C ARG A 10 47.42 -3.96 18.62
N ARG A 11 47.35 -4.75 17.55
CA ARG A 11 46.13 -5.10 16.84
C ARG A 11 45.09 -5.52 17.88
N ALA A 12 44.03 -4.73 18.04
CA ALA A 12 42.87 -5.15 18.79
C ALA A 12 42.25 -6.33 18.02
N ASP A 13 42.25 -7.49 18.66
CA ASP A 13 41.59 -8.69 18.19
C ASP A 13 40.16 -8.38 17.77
N VAL A 14 39.89 -8.60 16.47
CA VAL A 14 38.55 -8.66 15.91
C VAL A 14 37.85 -9.85 16.57
N ARG A 15 37.06 -9.58 17.60
CA ARG A 15 36.20 -10.60 18.21
C ARG A 15 35.19 -11.09 17.17
N PRO A 16 34.95 -12.41 17.05
CA PRO A 16 34.06 -12.96 16.05
C PRO A 16 32.62 -12.49 16.31
N ARG A 17 31.92 -12.14 15.22
CA ARG A 17 30.48 -11.85 15.22
C ARG A 17 29.75 -12.96 15.97
N HIS A 18 29.11 -12.63 17.09
CA HIS A 18 28.13 -13.49 17.72
C HIS A 18 27.06 -13.84 16.68
N GLN A 19 27.06 -15.09 16.21
CA GLN A 19 25.99 -15.64 15.42
C GLN A 19 24.72 -15.61 16.26
N MET A 20 23.76 -14.78 15.85
CA MET A 20 22.40 -14.80 16.36
C MET A 20 21.83 -16.22 16.16
N PRO A 21 21.25 -16.85 17.20
CA PRO A 21 20.59 -18.13 17.02
C PRO A 21 19.42 -17.96 16.05
N ARG A 22 19.35 -18.85 15.03
CA ARG A 22 18.23 -18.89 14.09
C ARG A 22 16.93 -19.08 14.89
N ARG A 23 16.05 -18.06 14.85
CA ARG A 23 14.70 -18.16 15.41
C ARG A 23 14.00 -19.36 14.78
N ARG A 24 13.54 -20.28 15.62
CA ARG A 24 12.60 -21.35 15.24
C ARG A 24 11.35 -20.70 14.62
N PRO A 25 10.71 -21.33 13.62
CA PRO A 25 9.45 -20.84 13.10
C PRO A 25 8.41 -20.89 14.22
N ASN A 26 7.88 -19.73 14.60
CA ASN A 26 6.78 -19.64 15.55
C ASN A 26 5.55 -20.31 14.93
N ALA A 27 5.19 -21.47 15.47
CA ALA A 27 3.83 -21.97 15.39
C ALA A 27 2.93 -21.05 16.21
N GLY A 28 1.85 -20.57 15.62
CA GLY A 28 0.74 -19.92 16.33
C GLY A 28 0.92 -18.43 16.62
N MET A 29 0.81 -17.60 15.59
CA MET A 29 0.38 -16.20 15.77
C MET A 29 -0.84 -15.98 14.88
N LEU A 30 -1.99 -15.85 15.52
CA LEU A 30 -3.28 -15.60 14.88
C LEU A 30 -3.15 -14.39 13.94
N PRO A 31 -3.56 -14.48 12.67
CA PRO A 31 -3.52 -13.33 11.79
C PRO A 31 -4.50 -12.28 12.31
N ARG A 32 -3.98 -11.09 12.64
CA ARG A 32 -4.78 -9.88 12.81
C ARG A 32 -5.65 -9.75 11.56
N ARG A 33 -6.97 -9.75 11.76
CA ARG A 33 -7.98 -9.68 10.70
C ARG A 33 -7.90 -8.33 9.98
N TYR A 34 -6.99 -8.20 9.03
CA TYR A 34 -7.27 -7.36 7.88
C TYR A 34 -8.41 -8.05 7.15
N GLY A 35 -9.55 -7.36 7.05
CA GLY A 35 -10.77 -7.90 6.46
C GLY A 35 -10.46 -8.57 5.12
N ARG A 36 -11.04 -9.75 4.88
CA ARG A 36 -10.95 -10.41 3.58
C ARG A 36 -11.37 -9.41 2.51
N HIS A 37 -10.41 -8.96 1.72
CA HIS A 37 -10.70 -8.17 0.53
C HIS A 37 -11.18 -9.17 -0.53
N ASP A 38 -12.46 -9.52 -0.44
CA ASP A 38 -13.14 -10.30 -1.47
C ASP A 38 -13.49 -9.30 -2.58
N LEU A 39 -12.79 -9.39 -3.71
CA LEU A 39 -13.26 -8.72 -4.93
C LEU A 39 -14.29 -9.62 -5.58
N VAL A 40 -15.41 -9.01 -5.98
CA VAL A 40 -16.41 -9.67 -6.82
C VAL A 40 -15.89 -9.59 -8.26
N GLY A 41 -15.00 -10.51 -8.61
CA GLY A 41 -14.50 -10.70 -9.97
C GLY A 41 -15.27 -11.82 -10.65
N HIS A 42 -15.53 -11.67 -11.94
CA HIS A 42 -15.97 -12.80 -12.74
C HIS A 42 -14.86 -13.85 -12.81
N ARG A 43 -15.23 -15.11 -13.06
CA ARG A 43 -14.34 -16.04 -13.74
C ARG A 43 -14.82 -16.10 -15.17
N CYS A 44 -14.00 -15.71 -16.13
CA CYS A 44 -14.24 -16.05 -17.52
C CYS A 44 -13.88 -17.53 -17.75
N ALA A 45 -14.59 -18.44 -17.08
CA ALA A 45 -14.60 -19.83 -17.49
C ALA A 45 -15.44 -19.87 -18.78
N VAL A 46 -14.78 -19.73 -19.93
CA VAL A 46 -15.37 -20.21 -21.18
C VAL A 46 -15.66 -21.68 -20.93
N ALA A 47 -16.92 -22.02 -20.68
CA ALA A 47 -17.36 -23.39 -20.62
C ALA A 47 -17.06 -24.01 -21.99
N ARG A 48 -15.90 -24.66 -22.11
CA ARG A 48 -15.51 -25.40 -23.32
C ARG A 48 -16.53 -26.51 -23.63
N ASP A 49 -17.37 -26.88 -22.67
CA ASP A 49 -18.28 -28.01 -22.73
C ASP A 49 -19.68 -27.68 -23.25
N THR A 50 -19.94 -26.44 -23.70
CA THR A 50 -21.24 -26.08 -24.31
C THR A 50 -21.09 -25.48 -25.69
N ILE A 51 -20.34 -26.16 -26.57
CA ILE A 51 -20.68 -26.13 -27.99
C ILE A 51 -22.03 -26.87 -28.11
N MET A 52 -23.11 -26.17 -27.80
CA MET A 52 -24.46 -26.63 -28.10
C MET A 52 -24.49 -26.95 -29.59
N ASN A 53 -24.91 -28.18 -29.88
CA ASN A 53 -25.13 -28.71 -31.20
C ASN A 53 -26.05 -27.77 -32.00
N ILE A 54 -25.47 -26.85 -32.78
CA ILE A 54 -26.22 -26.03 -33.75
C ILE A 54 -26.60 -26.97 -34.89
N SER A 55 -27.64 -27.78 -34.66
CA SER A 55 -28.24 -28.57 -35.73
C SER A 55 -28.92 -27.57 -36.67
N PRO A 56 -28.61 -27.57 -37.98
CA PRO A 56 -29.29 -26.69 -38.91
C PRO A 56 -30.75 -27.15 -38.98
N THR A 57 -31.66 -26.35 -38.41
CA THR A 57 -33.09 -26.57 -38.58
C THR A 57 -33.40 -26.61 -40.08
N SER A 58 -34.10 -27.67 -40.47
CA SER A 58 -34.41 -28.07 -41.83
C SER A 58 -34.92 -26.92 -42.72
N GLY A 59 -34.32 -26.78 -43.91
CA GLY A 59 -35.06 -26.40 -45.11
C GLY A 59 -34.95 -24.97 -45.61
N THR A 60 -33.75 -24.44 -45.88
CA THR A 60 -33.44 -23.50 -46.98
C THR A 60 -31.93 -23.24 -47.03
N LYS A 61 -31.35 -23.01 -48.22
CA LYS A 61 -29.93 -22.58 -48.33
C LYS A 61 -29.75 -21.27 -47.53
N PRO A 62 -28.83 -21.18 -46.57
CA PRO A 62 -28.66 -19.96 -45.79
C PRO A 62 -28.25 -18.82 -46.74
N THR A 63 -29.09 -17.80 -46.84
CA THR A 63 -28.77 -16.54 -47.49
C THR A 63 -27.63 -15.90 -46.70
N LYS A 64 -26.61 -15.35 -47.37
CA LYS A 64 -25.44 -14.76 -46.68
C LYS A 64 -25.91 -13.66 -45.71
N THR A 65 -25.85 -13.95 -44.42
CA THR A 65 -26.09 -12.99 -43.35
C THR A 65 -25.04 -11.90 -43.40
N SER A 66 -25.43 -10.64 -43.23
CA SER A 66 -24.45 -9.56 -43.14
C SER A 66 -23.65 -9.69 -41.84
N PHE A 67 -22.46 -9.11 -41.81
CA PHE A 67 -21.59 -9.13 -40.62
C PHE A 67 -22.30 -8.59 -39.36
N CYS A 68 -22.98 -7.45 -39.46
CA CYS A 68 -23.73 -6.86 -38.34
C CYS A 68 -24.89 -7.75 -37.88
N GLN A 69 -25.59 -8.39 -38.82
CA GLN A 69 -26.68 -9.31 -38.49
C GLN A 69 -26.14 -10.58 -37.81
N ALA A 70 -25.00 -11.10 -38.25
CA ALA A 70 -24.33 -12.21 -37.57
C ALA A 70 -23.89 -11.84 -36.14
N LEU A 71 -23.32 -10.65 -35.93
CA LEU A 71 -22.97 -10.16 -34.59
C LEU A 71 -24.19 -10.01 -33.69
N SER A 72 -25.29 -9.45 -34.20
CA SER A 72 -26.54 -9.31 -33.44
C SER A 72 -27.06 -10.68 -32.98
N ILE A 73 -27.12 -11.66 -33.89
CA ILE A 73 -27.59 -13.01 -33.57
C ILE A 73 -26.71 -13.65 -32.48
N ILE A 74 -25.39 -13.47 -32.54
CA ILE A 74 -24.47 -14.00 -31.53
C ILE A 74 -24.72 -13.31 -30.18
N ALA A 75 -24.77 -11.98 -30.17
CA ALA A 75 -25.01 -11.20 -28.95
C ALA A 75 -26.36 -11.57 -28.29
N ASP A 76 -27.41 -11.75 -29.08
CA ASP A 76 -28.76 -12.12 -28.61
C ASP A 76 -28.81 -13.53 -28.00
N LYS A 77 -27.84 -14.39 -28.31
CA LYS A 77 -27.73 -15.76 -27.77
C LYS A 77 -26.78 -15.86 -26.58
N CYS A 78 -25.97 -14.84 -26.31
CA CYS A 78 -25.06 -14.81 -25.18
C CYS A 78 -25.77 -14.28 -23.93
N ALA A 79 -25.67 -15.01 -22.82
CA ALA A 79 -26.12 -14.55 -21.51
C ALA A 79 -24.93 -14.14 -20.64
N ALA A 80 -25.13 -13.13 -19.79
CA ALA A 80 -24.13 -12.76 -18.80
C ALA A 80 -23.92 -13.90 -17.79
N MET A 81 -22.66 -14.17 -17.47
CA MET A 81 -22.31 -15.16 -16.44
C MET A 81 -22.64 -14.64 -15.04
N PRO A 82 -22.97 -15.53 -14.08
CA PRO A 82 -23.20 -15.13 -12.70
C PRO A 82 -21.94 -14.53 -12.07
N ASN A 83 -22.15 -13.63 -11.12
CA ASN A 83 -21.07 -13.00 -10.36
C ASN A 83 -20.44 -14.01 -9.41
N GLN A 84 -19.11 -14.01 -9.32
CA GLN A 84 -18.37 -14.82 -8.37
C GLN A 84 -17.56 -13.94 -7.41
N ARG A 85 -17.31 -14.43 -6.19
CA ARG A 85 -16.32 -13.84 -5.30
C ARG A 85 -15.03 -14.63 -5.42
N ILE A 86 -13.94 -13.92 -5.65
CA ILE A 86 -12.60 -14.50 -5.78
C ILE A 86 -11.63 -13.77 -4.84
N ASN A 87 -10.48 -14.39 -4.57
CA ASN A 87 -9.42 -13.70 -3.87
C ASN A 87 -8.83 -12.62 -4.80
N VAL A 88 -8.48 -11.45 -4.27
CA VAL A 88 -7.82 -10.39 -5.05
C VAL A 88 -6.58 -10.89 -5.80
N ARG A 89 -5.84 -11.83 -5.20
CA ARG A 89 -4.64 -12.43 -5.81
C ARG A 89 -4.94 -13.25 -7.07
N ASP A 90 -6.16 -13.75 -7.19
CA ASP A 90 -6.62 -14.54 -8.33
C ASP A 90 -7.40 -13.69 -9.34
N GLY A 91 -7.48 -12.36 -9.13
CA GLY A 91 -8.28 -11.46 -9.94
C GLY A 91 -7.56 -10.87 -11.16
N LEU A 92 -6.30 -11.23 -11.39
CA LEU A 92 -5.59 -10.83 -12.60
C LEU A 92 -6.29 -11.46 -13.81
N GLU A 93 -6.50 -10.68 -14.88
CA GLU A 93 -7.24 -11.06 -16.11
C GLU A 93 -8.76 -11.24 -15.95
N GLU A 94 -9.30 -11.06 -14.74
CA GLU A 94 -10.74 -11.13 -14.52
C GLU A 94 -11.44 -9.79 -14.72
N ILE A 95 -12.72 -9.85 -15.08
CA ILE A 95 -13.57 -8.67 -15.27
C ILE A 95 -14.30 -8.37 -13.96
N VAL A 96 -14.28 -7.11 -13.54
CA VAL A 96 -15.00 -6.67 -12.34
C VAL A 96 -16.50 -6.60 -12.62
N ALA A 97 -17.30 -7.23 -11.76
CA ALA A 97 -18.76 -7.33 -11.94
C ALA A 97 -19.53 -6.09 -11.50
N LEU A 98 -18.96 -5.31 -10.57
CA LEU A 98 -19.61 -4.20 -9.88
C LEU A 98 -18.59 -3.09 -9.60
N ASP A 99 -19.03 -1.84 -9.55
CA ASP A 99 -18.17 -0.71 -9.19
C ASP A 99 -17.40 -0.94 -7.87
N VAL A 100 -16.09 -0.72 -7.90
CA VAL A 100 -15.24 -0.79 -6.72
C VAL A 100 -15.15 0.59 -6.08
N LYS A 101 -15.76 0.75 -4.91
CA LYS A 101 -15.75 1.99 -4.13
C LYS A 101 -14.81 1.88 -2.93
N ALA A 102 -14.04 2.93 -2.68
CA ALA A 102 -13.23 3.03 -1.46
C ALA A 102 -14.14 3.00 -0.23
N ARG A 103 -13.78 2.20 0.77
CA ARG A 103 -14.54 2.07 2.03
C ARG A 103 -14.13 3.10 3.09
N SER A 104 -13.01 3.76 2.87
CA SER A 104 -12.43 4.75 3.78
C SER A 104 -11.45 5.60 3.02
N ASP A 105 -11.15 6.76 3.57
CA ASP A 105 -10.10 7.63 3.05
C ASP A 105 -8.73 6.95 3.10
N PHE A 106 -7.89 7.42 2.19
CA PHE A 106 -6.49 7.04 2.13
C PHE A 106 -5.65 8.30 1.87
N PRO A 107 -4.74 8.68 2.78
CA PRO A 107 -4.46 8.04 4.07
C PRO A 107 -5.62 8.14 5.08
N ARG A 108 -5.60 7.31 6.13
CA ARG A 108 -6.68 7.26 7.15
C ARG A 108 -6.59 8.40 8.18
N PHE A 109 -5.49 9.14 8.17
CA PHE A 109 -5.16 10.21 9.09
C PHE A 109 -4.16 11.15 8.38
N ASP A 110 -3.97 12.34 8.93
CA ASP A 110 -2.97 13.29 8.43
C ASP A 110 -1.57 12.72 8.65
N ALA A 111 -0.94 12.31 7.56
CA ALA A 111 0.35 11.66 7.57
C ALA A 111 1.42 12.62 7.06
N ALA A 112 2.60 12.61 7.69
CA ALA A 112 3.72 13.42 7.26
C ALA A 112 4.13 13.05 5.82
N ALA A 113 4.16 14.05 4.93
CA ALA A 113 4.50 13.85 3.52
C ALA A 113 6.02 13.69 3.31
N MET A 114 6.84 14.16 4.26
CA MET A 114 8.29 14.07 4.24
C MET A 114 8.86 13.90 5.64
N ASP A 115 10.16 13.64 5.70
CA ASP A 115 10.93 13.74 6.94
C ASP A 115 11.22 15.21 7.22
N GLY A 116 11.03 15.64 8.46
CA GLY A 116 11.23 17.03 8.85
C GLY A 116 10.72 17.30 10.25
N PHE A 117 10.10 18.46 10.42
CA PHE A 117 9.57 18.95 11.67
C PHE A 117 8.10 19.34 11.49
N ALA A 118 7.23 18.71 12.26
CA ALA A 118 5.87 19.20 12.42
C ALA A 118 5.91 20.41 13.35
N VAL A 119 5.34 21.53 12.89
CA VAL A 119 5.25 22.80 13.63
C VAL A 119 3.81 23.30 13.62
N ASN A 120 3.48 24.15 14.58
CA ASN A 120 2.27 24.95 14.51
C ASN A 120 2.62 26.24 13.76
N SER A 121 1.95 26.49 12.64
CA SER A 121 2.19 27.65 11.78
C SER A 121 2.09 28.98 12.53
N ALA A 122 1.26 29.05 13.58
CA ALA A 122 1.12 30.24 14.42
C ALA A 122 2.41 30.61 15.16
N ASP A 123 3.19 29.60 15.59
CA ASP A 123 4.46 29.80 16.31
C ASP A 123 5.55 30.38 15.38
N CYS A 124 5.38 30.26 14.05
CA CYS A 124 6.33 30.74 13.05
C CYS A 124 5.93 32.06 12.38
N THR A 125 4.87 32.73 12.83
CA THR A 125 4.31 33.93 12.16
C THR A 125 5.25 35.13 12.10
N GLU A 126 6.14 35.28 13.09
CA GLU A 126 7.13 36.36 13.14
C GLU A 126 8.47 35.99 12.47
N ALA A 127 8.62 34.74 11.99
CA ALA A 127 9.86 34.29 11.38
C ALA A 127 10.14 35.01 10.06
N CYS A 128 11.34 35.57 9.93
CA CYS A 128 11.83 36.11 8.67
C CYS A 128 13.32 35.82 8.48
N GLY A 129 13.84 36.04 7.27
CA GLY A 129 15.23 35.67 6.94
C GLY A 129 16.31 36.34 7.80
N ILE A 130 16.01 37.48 8.41
CA ILE A 130 16.93 38.19 9.33
C ILE A 130 16.61 37.98 10.81
N ALA A 131 15.45 37.39 11.14
CA ALA A 131 15.00 37.09 12.49
C ALA A 131 14.29 35.73 12.52
N PRO A 132 15.05 34.62 12.62
CA PRO A 132 14.46 33.29 12.68
C PRO A 132 13.83 33.03 14.06
N VAL A 133 12.69 32.32 14.06
CA VAL A 133 12.09 31.79 15.30
C VAL A 133 12.83 30.52 15.69
N VAL A 134 13.15 30.38 16.98
CA VAL A 134 13.81 29.19 17.54
C VAL A 134 12.80 28.38 18.34
N LEU A 135 12.52 27.16 17.89
CA LEU A 135 11.61 26.22 18.55
C LEU A 135 12.40 25.14 19.30
N GLY A 136 11.89 24.69 20.43
CA GLY A 136 12.44 23.51 21.11
C GLY A 136 12.01 22.21 20.42
N LEU A 137 12.73 21.12 20.65
CA LEU A 137 12.40 19.82 20.03
C LEU A 137 11.74 18.87 21.02
N LEU A 138 10.63 18.26 20.59
CA LEU A 138 10.03 17.11 21.28
C LEU A 138 10.74 15.80 20.90
N ALA A 139 10.34 14.72 21.57
CA ALA A 139 10.75 13.37 21.18
C ALA A 139 10.24 13.05 19.75
N PRO A 140 11.06 12.39 18.91
CA PRO A 140 10.72 12.17 17.51
C PRO A 140 9.50 11.24 17.35
N ALA A 141 8.65 11.56 16.38
CA ALA A 141 7.54 10.74 15.94
C ALA A 141 7.94 9.89 14.72
N HIS A 142 7.74 8.59 14.83
CA HIS A 142 8.02 7.62 13.76
C HIS A 142 6.75 6.94 13.27
N ALA A 143 6.78 6.45 12.03
CA ALA A 143 5.68 5.68 11.47
C ALA A 143 5.30 4.51 12.39
N GLY A 144 4.02 4.47 12.79
CA GLY A 144 3.47 3.45 13.69
C GLY A 144 3.45 3.82 15.18
N ASN A 145 4.00 4.96 15.60
CA ASN A 145 3.94 5.46 16.97
C ASN A 145 3.06 6.72 17.07
N LEU A 146 2.19 6.79 18.08
CA LEU A 146 1.15 7.83 18.24
C LEU A 146 1.31 8.67 19.52
N HIS A 147 2.54 8.99 19.92
CA HIS A 147 2.81 9.44 21.30
C HIS A 147 3.19 10.91 21.48
N ALA A 148 3.09 11.74 20.45
CA ALA A 148 3.39 13.17 20.60
C ALA A 148 2.15 13.96 21.04
N ILE A 149 2.31 14.74 22.11
CA ILE A 149 1.34 15.71 22.60
C ILE A 149 1.85 17.08 22.15
N TYR A 150 0.95 17.92 21.65
CA TYR A 150 1.27 19.29 21.27
C TYR A 150 1.83 20.10 22.45
N ALA A 151 2.86 20.89 22.17
CA ALA A 151 3.40 21.89 23.07
C ALA A 151 3.73 23.16 22.26
N ALA A 152 3.33 24.33 22.78
CA ALA A 152 3.58 25.61 22.13
C ALA A 152 5.09 25.92 22.09
N ASN A 153 5.54 26.58 21.02
CA ASN A 153 6.94 26.90 20.73
C ASN A 153 7.85 25.65 20.63
N MET A 154 7.27 24.50 20.26
CA MET A 154 7.99 23.24 20.10
C MET A 154 7.72 22.61 18.74
N ALA A 155 8.79 22.19 18.08
CA ALA A 155 8.74 21.39 16.87
C ALA A 155 8.83 19.90 17.21
N LEU A 156 8.10 19.09 16.46
CA LEU A 156 8.12 17.64 16.55
C LEU A 156 8.92 17.07 15.37
N PRO A 157 10.13 16.51 15.59
CA PRO A 157 10.82 15.78 14.54
C PRO A 157 9.95 14.60 14.09
N ILE A 158 9.64 14.51 12.80
CA ILE A 158 8.67 13.56 12.27
C ILE A 158 9.22 12.89 11.01
N SER A 159 9.03 11.57 10.90
CA SER A 159 9.38 10.81 9.69
C SER A 159 8.18 10.67 8.76
N THR A 160 8.44 10.50 7.48
CA THR A 160 7.48 10.23 6.41
C THR A 160 6.50 9.12 6.81
N GLY A 161 5.21 9.39 6.63
CA GLY A 161 4.12 8.46 6.96
C GLY A 161 3.77 8.36 8.44
N ALA A 162 4.48 9.09 9.33
CA ALA A 162 4.07 9.19 10.72
C ALA A 162 2.80 10.05 10.86
N PRO A 163 1.92 9.72 11.82
CA PRO A 163 0.73 10.51 12.09
C PRO A 163 1.09 11.88 12.67
N VAL A 164 0.52 12.94 12.09
CA VAL A 164 0.62 14.30 12.60
C VAL A 164 -0.32 14.44 13.80
N PRO A 165 0.16 14.83 14.99
CA PRO A 165 -0.69 14.99 16.16
C PRO A 165 -1.55 16.26 16.04
N PRO A 166 -2.71 16.31 16.71
CA PRO A 166 -3.50 17.52 16.80
C PRO A 166 -2.69 18.68 17.37
N GLY A 167 -2.81 19.86 16.76
CA GLY A 167 -2.08 21.07 17.14
C GLY A 167 -0.89 21.39 16.24
N TYR A 168 -0.45 20.44 15.40
CA TYR A 168 0.48 20.66 14.31
C TYR A 168 -0.29 20.73 12.98
N ASP A 169 0.01 21.74 12.16
CA ASP A 169 -0.70 22.02 10.91
C ASP A 169 0.25 22.22 9.71
N CYS A 170 1.57 22.23 9.94
CA CYS A 170 2.58 22.47 8.94
C CYS A 170 3.79 21.52 9.11
N LEU A 171 4.52 21.27 8.01
CA LEU A 171 5.75 20.47 7.96
C LEU A 171 6.86 21.28 7.30
N GLU A 172 8.03 21.31 7.93
CA GLU A 172 9.26 21.98 7.46
C GLU A 172 10.47 21.05 7.47
#